data_AF-A0A369XN17-F1
#
_entry.id   AF-A0A369XN17-F1
#
_cell.length_a   1.000
_cell.length_b   1.000
_cell.length_c   1.000
_cell.angle_alpha   90.00
_cell.angle_beta   90.00
_cell.angle_gamma   90.00
#
_symmetry.space_group_name_H-M   'P 1'
#
loop_
_entity.id
_entity.type
_entity.pdbx_description
1 polymer ?
#
loop_
_entity_poly.entity_id
_entity_poly.type
_entity_poly.pdbx_seq_one_letter_code
_entity_poly.pdbx_strand_id
1 'polypeptide(L)'
;MAKTNAQRQSDYRARHLKDLDGQAERLNLLVNLHAKRALERLAACYAVTQREVLEGLLREADRAALERAARVQNGENDYYEKRLRLDKESVTQ
;
A
#
# COMPACT_ATOMS: atom_id res chain seq x y z
N MET A 1 -25.03 -16.25 -25.16
CA MET A 1 -25.12 -16.89 -23.82
C MET A 1 -24.84 -15.85 -22.76
N ALA A 2 -25.62 -15.81 -21.67
CA ALA A 2 -25.32 -14.92 -20.55
C ALA A 2 -24.01 -15.37 -19.88
N LYS A 3 -23.11 -14.41 -19.57
CA LYS A 3 -21.83 -14.72 -18.91
C LYS A 3 -22.07 -15.30 -17.52
N THR A 4 -21.39 -16.39 -17.21
CA THR A 4 -21.41 -16.98 -15.87
C THR A 4 -20.82 -16.01 -14.83
N ASN A 5 -21.14 -16.19 -13.55
CA ASN A 5 -20.55 -15.39 -12.47
C ASN A 5 -19.01 -15.46 -12.48
N ALA A 6 -18.46 -16.65 -12.76
CA ALA A 6 -17.01 -16.85 -12.87
C ALA A 6 -16.39 -16.06 -14.04
N GLN A 7 -17.05 -16.04 -15.20
CA GLN A 7 -16.62 -15.24 -16.35
C GLN A 7 -16.69 -13.75 -16.07
N ARG A 8 -17.76 -13.28 -15.41
CA ARG A 8 -17.87 -11.87 -14.98
C ARG A 8 -16.79 -11.48 -13.97
N GLN A 9 -16.46 -12.36 -13.02
CA GLN A 9 -15.39 -12.11 -12.06
C GLN A 9 -14.01 -12.10 -12.73
N SER A 10 -13.79 -12.97 -13.72
CA SER A 10 -12.57 -12.98 -14.53
C SER A 10 -12.42 -11.69 -15.34
N ASP A 11 -13.46 -11.29 -16.06
CA ASP A 11 -13.47 -10.06 -16.85
C ASP A 11 -13.31 -8.81 -15.99
N TYR A 12 -13.92 -8.79 -14.80
CA TYR A 12 -13.72 -7.72 -13.82
C TYR A 12 -12.26 -7.64 -13.39
N ARG A 13 -11.64 -8.77 -13.02
CA ARG A 13 -10.21 -8.82 -12.66
C ARG A 13 -9.32 -8.34 -13.80
N ALA A 14 -9.58 -8.78 -15.03
CA ALA A 14 -8.81 -8.37 -16.21
C ALA A 14 -8.91 -6.86 -16.51
N ARG A 15 -10.05 -6.23 -16.18
CA ARG A 15 -10.24 -4.78 -16.36
C ARG A 15 -9.70 -3.95 -15.21
N HIS A 16 -9.73 -4.48 -14.00
CA HIS A 16 -9.51 -3.73 -12.76
C HIS A 16 -8.12 -3.96 -12.13
N LEU A 17 -7.44 -5.07 -12.45
CA LEU A 17 -6.04 -5.32 -12.11
C LEU A 17 -5.18 -5.19 -13.37
N LYS A 18 -4.92 -3.95 -13.80
CA LYS A 18 -3.89 -3.69 -14.81
C LYS A 18 -2.57 -3.43 -14.09
N ASP A 19 -1.87 -4.51 -13.79
CA ASP A 19 -0.44 -4.44 -13.52
C ASP A 19 0.27 -4.27 -14.88
N LEU A 20 0.52 -3.01 -15.26
CA LEU A 20 1.07 -2.69 -16.58
C LEU A 20 2.52 -3.18 -16.73
N ASP A 21 3.27 -3.20 -15.63
CA ASP A 21 4.71 -3.47 -15.62
C ASP A 21 5.07 -4.83 -14.98
N GLY A 22 4.07 -5.58 -14.50
CA GLY A 22 4.26 -6.88 -13.86
C GLY A 22 4.89 -6.81 -12.46
N GLN A 23 4.86 -5.64 -11.82
CA GLN A 23 5.51 -5.36 -10.53
C GLN A 23 4.51 -5.10 -9.40
N ALA A 24 3.21 -5.21 -9.67
CA ALA A 24 2.17 -4.91 -8.69
C ALA A 24 1.74 -6.17 -7.94
N GLU A 25 1.94 -6.16 -6.63
CA GLU A 25 1.45 -7.21 -5.73
C GLU A 25 0.14 -6.80 -5.05
N ARG A 26 -0.77 -7.77 -4.83
CA ARG A 26 -2.07 -7.50 -4.23
C ARG A 26 -1.97 -7.40 -2.71
N LEU A 27 -2.39 -6.26 -2.15
CA LEU A 27 -2.64 -6.13 -0.71
C LEU A 27 -3.94 -6.87 -0.31
N ASN A 28 -3.82 -7.91 0.52
CA ASN A 28 -4.95 -8.66 1.05
C ASN A 28 -5.28 -8.22 2.48
N LEU A 29 -5.99 -7.11 2.62
CA LEU A 29 -6.33 -6.53 3.92
C LEU A 29 -7.68 -5.82 3.90
N LEU A 30 -8.32 -5.76 5.08
CA LEU A 30 -9.47 -4.90 5.34
C LEU A 30 -8.98 -3.66 6.10
N VAL A 31 -9.53 -2.49 5.75
CA VAL A 31 -9.28 -1.23 6.47
C VAL A 31 -10.58 -0.67 7.02
N ASN A 32 -10.46 0.21 8.03
CA ASN A 32 -11.58 0.96 8.55
C ASN A 32 -12.26 1.82 7.47
N LEU A 33 -13.59 1.98 7.56
CA LEU A 33 -14.40 2.78 6.63
C LEU A 33 -13.87 4.22 6.46
N HIS A 34 -13.53 4.90 7.56
CA HIS A 34 -13.04 6.27 7.52
C HIS A 34 -11.69 6.38 6.83
N ALA A 35 -10.80 5.40 7.05
CA ALA A 35 -9.52 5.33 6.35
C ALA A 35 -9.72 5.16 4.84
N LYS A 36 -10.65 4.29 4.43
CA LYS A 36 -11.02 4.13 3.02
C LYS A 36 -11.54 5.43 2.41
N ARG A 37 -12.44 6.14 3.11
CA ARG A 37 -12.96 7.44 2.65
C ARG A 37 -11.88 8.52 2.57
N ALA A 38 -10.92 8.52 3.49
CA ALA A 38 -9.79 9.45 3.44
C ALA A 38 -8.93 9.18 2.19
N LEU A 39 -8.60 7.92 1.92
CA LEU A 39 -7.85 7.52 0.73
C LEU A 39 -8.55 7.94 -0.58
N GLU A 40 -9.87 7.75 -0.66
CA GLU A 40 -10.69 8.20 -1.80
C GLU A 40 -10.62 9.72 -2.00
N ARG A 41 -10.76 10.50 -0.93
CA ARG A 41 -10.67 11.96 -1.00
C ARG A 41 -9.28 12.44 -1.43
N LEU A 42 -8.22 11.84 -0.89
CA LEU A 42 -6.83 12.19 -1.26
C LEU A 42 -6.57 11.93 -2.73
N ALA A 43 -6.94 10.74 -3.22
CA ALA A 43 -6.78 10.38 -4.62
C ALA A 43 -7.53 11.36 -5.54
N ALA A 44 -8.77 11.70 -5.19
CA ALA A 44 -9.57 12.69 -5.94
C ALA A 44 -8.94 14.09 -5.91
N CYS A 45 -8.47 14.55 -4.75
CA CYS A 45 -7.87 15.87 -4.56
C CYS A 45 -6.64 16.08 -5.46
N TYR A 46 -5.79 15.05 -5.56
CA TYR A 46 -4.55 15.12 -6.35
C TYR A 46 -4.71 14.61 -7.78
N ALA A 47 -5.91 14.22 -8.20
CA ALA A 47 -6.18 13.61 -9.52
C ALA A 47 -5.30 12.38 -9.84
N VAL A 48 -5.00 11.58 -8.81
CA VAL A 48 -4.19 10.35 -8.91
C VAL A 48 -5.00 9.13 -8.52
N THR A 49 -4.42 7.94 -8.68
CA THR A 49 -5.06 6.70 -8.22
C THR A 49 -4.89 6.49 -6.71
N GLN A 50 -5.80 5.75 -6.08
CA GLN A 50 -5.62 5.33 -4.68
C GLN A 50 -4.36 4.48 -4.48
N ARG A 51 -3.97 3.72 -5.51
CA ARG A 51 -2.71 2.96 -5.52
C ARG A 51 -1.53 3.91 -5.38
N GLU A 52 -1.48 4.96 -6.19
CA GLU A 52 -0.40 5.95 -6.17
C GLU A 52 -0.30 6.69 -4.84
N VAL A 53 -1.43 7.09 -4.25
CA VAL A 53 -1.45 7.66 -2.90
C VAL A 53 -0.86 6.68 -1.88
N LEU A 54 -1.26 5.41 -1.92
CA LEU A 54 -0.80 4.41 -0.97
C LEU A 54 0.69 4.09 -1.15
N GLU A 55 1.15 3.91 -2.39
CA GLU A 55 2.57 3.69 -2.71
C GLU A 55 3.44 4.87 -2.27
N GLY A 56 2.97 6.10 -2.45
CA GLY A 56 3.65 7.31 -1.98
C GLY A 56 3.80 7.32 -0.46
N LEU A 57 2.68 7.15 0.28
CA LEU A 57 2.69 7.12 1.74
C LEU A 57 3.55 5.98 2.29
N LEU A 58 3.53 4.81 1.66
CA LEU A 58 4.37 3.67 2.05
C LEU A 58 5.86 3.97 1.82
N ARG A 59 6.22 4.57 0.68
CA ARG A 59 7.63 4.94 0.38
C ARG A 59 8.16 5.96 1.38
N GLU A 60 7.35 6.94 1.75
CA GLU A 60 7.72 7.94 2.77
C GLU A 60 7.90 7.31 4.15
N ALA A 61 6.97 6.45 4.57
CA ALA A 61 7.06 5.75 5.84
C ALA A 61 8.24 4.76 5.89
N ASP A 62 8.50 4.04 4.80
CA ASP A 62 9.63 3.10 4.67
C ASP A 62 10.97 3.83 4.77
N ARG A 63 11.12 4.96 4.06
CA ARG A 63 12.31 5.83 4.16
C ARG A 63 12.52 6.33 5.59
N ALA A 64 11.47 6.83 6.25
CA ALA A 64 11.58 7.30 7.63
C ALA A 64 11.95 6.17 8.61
N ALA A 65 11.47 4.94 8.38
CA ALA A 65 11.85 3.77 9.17
C ALA A 65 13.33 3.40 8.95
N LEU A 66 13.80 3.42 7.70
CA LEU A 66 15.21 3.16 7.35
C LEU A 66 16.15 4.20 7.96
N GLU A 67 15.79 5.49 7.92
CA GLU A 67 16.58 6.56 8.56
C GLU A 67 16.72 6.37 10.08
N ARG A 68 15.71 5.80 10.73
CA ARG A 68 15.76 5.43 12.15
C ARG A 68 16.59 4.16 12.37
N ALA A 69 16.41 3.17 11.51
CA ALA A 69 17.14 1.91 11.54
C ALA A 69 18.66 2.13 11.40
N ALA A 70 19.07 3.06 10.54
CA ALA A 70 20.48 3.42 10.33
C ALA A 70 21.19 3.94 11.60
N ARG A 71 20.44 4.33 12.65
CA ARG A 71 20.99 4.78 13.94
C ARG A 71 21.32 3.62 14.89
N VAL A 72 20.92 2.40 14.54
CA VAL A 72 21.15 1.18 15.33
C VAL A 72 22.19 0.32 14.61
N GLN A 73 23.08 -0.32 15.37
CA GLN A 73 24.05 -1.26 14.79
C GLN A 73 23.32 -2.38 14.02
N ASN A 74 23.70 -2.60 12.76
CA ASN A 74 23.04 -3.54 11.83
C ASN A 74 21.55 -3.27 11.56
N GLY A 75 21.03 -2.08 11.90
CA GLY A 75 19.59 -1.82 11.89
C GLY A 75 18.93 -1.93 10.52
N GLU A 76 19.60 -1.51 9.43
CA GLU A 76 19.06 -1.68 8.07
C GLU A 76 18.85 -3.17 7.71
N ASN A 77 19.84 -4.01 8.00
CA ASN A 77 19.74 -5.45 7.74
C ASN A 77 18.62 -6.05 8.60
N ASP A 78 18.57 -5.70 9.89
CA ASP A 78 17.52 -6.17 10.78
C ASP A 78 16.13 -5.64 10.38
N TYR A 79 16.02 -4.49 9.71
CA TYR A 79 14.77 -3.98 9.15
C TYR A 79 14.27 -4.85 8.00
N TYR A 80 15.10 -5.09 6.97
CA TYR A 80 14.74 -5.94 5.82
C TYR A 80 14.45 -7.39 6.23
N GLU A 81 15.16 -7.88 7.24
CA GLU A 81 14.97 -9.20 7.84
C GLU A 81 13.81 -9.24 8.86
N LYS A 82 13.11 -8.12 9.06
CA LYS A 82 11.94 -7.96 9.95
C LYS A 82 12.21 -8.26 11.43
N ARG A 83 13.48 -8.19 11.84
CA ARG A 83 13.99 -8.37 13.21
C ARG A 83 14.01 -7.09 14.02
N LEU A 84 14.09 -5.92 13.36
CA LEU A 84 14.07 -4.63 14.02
C LEU A 84 12.69 -4.30 14.60
N ARG A 85 12.69 -3.67 15.77
CA ARG A 85 11.50 -3.12 16.43
C ARG A 85 11.76 -1.66 16.76
N LEU A 86 11.10 -0.77 16.02
CA LEU A 86 11.11 0.66 16.27
C LEU A 86 9.79 1.04 16.95
N ASP A 87 9.85 1.99 17.87
CA ASP A 87 8.64 2.54 18.46
C ASP A 87 7.82 3.25 17.37
N LYS A 88 6.54 2.85 17.28
CA LYS A 88 5.59 3.50 16.42
C LYS A 88 5.14 4.78 17.10
N GLU A 89 5.84 5.87 16.83
CA GLU A 89 5.28 7.20 17.11
C GLU A 89 3.92 7.26 16.43
N SER A 90 2.86 7.45 17.23
CA SER A 90 1.53 7.69 16.72
C SER A 90 1.60 8.96 15.88
N VAL A 91 1.42 8.83 14.56
CA VAL A 91 1.20 9.98 13.66
C VAL A 91 -0.18 10.55 13.99
N THR A 92 -0.24 11.23 15.12
CA THR A 92 -1.32 12.09 15.58
C THR A 92 -0.62 13.31 16.14
N GLN A 93 -0.29 14.23 15.24
CA GLN A 93 -0.22 15.65 15.56
C GLN A 93 -1.46 16.30 14.95
#